data_AF-A0A817Y6X0-F1
#
_entry.id   AF-A0A817Y6X0-F1
#
_cell.length_a   1.000
_cell.length_b   1.000
_cell.length_c   1.000
_cell.angle_alpha   90.00
_cell.angle_beta   90.00
_cell.angle_gamma   90.00
#
_symmetry.space_group_name_H-M   'P 1'
#
loop_
_entity.id
_entity.type
_entity.pdbx_description
1 polymer ?
#
loop_
_entity_poly.entity_id
_entity_poly.type
_entity_poly.pdbx_seq_one_letter_code
_entity_poly.pdbx_strand_id
1 'polypeptide(L)'
;MDESSIDISLKCVICSDPYINPWSTPCDHTFCRSCITQWIEENDRCPVCSKKPITIQGLKATNRVVFDILDRLLVRCKACRQTNIQRGNFDEHSNKYCLKTFVSCSASDLKCPWQGPRDDLQAHSTICSYEMMRPLFENMISAMNILSEKVQQYANQTKEHENRINLLQIENNHLKDEVNLLQNLYTEQTTELKNLTSADAQRQDICNRLNERMQLMQVVSNPNVNHNPRLEEIFSRFHSYSTITLNDLRIDNFDIPFIIRKALIMKQCSVLHLRNNFIDTTGIELLAIALRSNVVLKRLSLKGNRAGPQGVEYLTKALRTNTTLEVLELETNDIPDMAAIYLADMLRHNCTLKDLFIGYNFFESRGMEIMANSLDNQSTLEILSLTGNRLDDKCINAIEKMLNNNKKLQQLDLHENKLSLEGKTRLLYIGNVKKGFKLNI
;
A
#
# COMPACT_ATOMS: atom_id res chain seq x y z
N MET A 1 24.17 -36.38 -92.00
CA MET A 1 23.16 -36.85 -92.98
C MET A 1 23.85 -37.83 -93.91
N ASP A 2 23.14 -38.57 -94.76
CA ASP A 2 23.78 -39.22 -95.92
C ASP A 2 23.85 -38.15 -97.02
N GLU A 3 25.05 -37.68 -97.37
CA GLU A 3 25.25 -36.46 -98.16
C GLU A 3 24.92 -36.62 -99.65
N SER A 4 24.85 -37.88 -100.13
CA SER A 4 24.61 -38.25 -101.53
C SER A 4 23.15 -38.18 -101.98
N SER A 5 22.19 -38.02 -101.06
CA SER A 5 20.75 -38.03 -101.37
C SER A 5 20.08 -36.65 -101.28
N ILE A 6 20.84 -35.57 -101.08
CA ILE A 6 20.30 -34.22 -100.93
C ILE A 6 20.35 -33.50 -102.28
N ASP A 7 19.19 -33.04 -102.74
CA ASP A 7 19.05 -32.24 -103.95
C ASP A 7 19.95 -30.99 -103.87
N ILE A 8 20.80 -30.81 -104.90
CA ILE A 8 21.75 -29.69 -105.01
C ILE A 8 21.01 -28.34 -104.94
N SER A 9 19.74 -28.28 -105.38
CA SER A 9 18.90 -27.07 -105.32
C SER A 9 18.57 -26.59 -103.91
N LEU A 10 18.79 -27.42 -102.88
CA LEU A 10 18.55 -27.10 -101.47
C LEU A 10 19.84 -26.74 -100.71
N LYS A 11 20.98 -26.72 -101.41
CA LYS A 11 22.29 -26.40 -100.83
C LYS A 11 22.62 -24.92 -101.02
N CYS A 12 23.18 -24.32 -99.98
CA CYS A 12 23.67 -22.96 -100.02
C CYS A 12 24.98 -22.90 -100.82
N VAL A 13 25.06 -21.99 -101.79
CA VAL A 13 26.26 -21.83 -102.64
C VAL A 13 27.51 -21.42 -101.83
N ILE A 14 27.34 -20.78 -100.67
CA ILE A 14 28.45 -20.29 -99.84
C ILE A 14 29.04 -21.42 -98.98
N CYS A 15 28.20 -22.12 -98.21
CA CYS A 15 28.68 -23.14 -97.27
C CYS A 15 28.54 -24.58 -97.79
N SER A 16 27.93 -24.78 -98.96
CA SER A 16 27.66 -26.09 -99.57
C SER A 16 26.73 -27.03 -98.77
N ASP A 17 26.27 -26.61 -97.58
CA ASP A 17 25.31 -27.33 -96.75
C ASP A 17 23.85 -27.01 -97.12
N PRO A 18 22.88 -27.88 -96.75
CA PRO A 18 21.46 -27.56 -96.83
C PRO A 18 21.14 -26.27 -96.08
N TYR A 19 20.24 -25.45 -96.60
CA TYR A 19 20.00 -24.12 -96.03
C TYR A 19 19.66 -24.16 -94.53
N ILE A 20 20.35 -23.35 -93.72
CA ILE A 20 20.04 -23.08 -92.31
C ILE A 20 19.41 -21.70 -92.22
N ASN A 21 18.12 -21.67 -91.83
CA ASN A 21 17.28 -20.47 -91.81
C ASN A 21 17.41 -19.68 -93.15
N PRO A 22 16.91 -20.23 -94.27
CA PRO A 22 17.10 -19.66 -95.61
C PRO A 22 16.53 -18.25 -95.73
N TRP A 23 17.37 -17.33 -96.20
CA TRP A 23 17.02 -15.94 -96.51
C TRP A 23 17.27 -15.69 -98.01
N SER A 24 16.30 -15.05 -98.66
CA SER A 24 16.34 -14.66 -100.06
C SER A 24 16.70 -13.19 -100.21
N THR A 25 17.53 -12.91 -101.21
CA THR A 25 17.95 -11.58 -101.62
C THR A 25 16.86 -10.89 -102.48
N PRO A 26 16.92 -9.57 -102.73
CA PRO A 26 15.98 -8.87 -103.64
C PRO A 26 16.03 -9.30 -105.12
N CYS A 27 16.92 -10.23 -105.46
CA CYS A 27 17.01 -10.88 -106.77
C CYS A 27 16.63 -12.37 -106.69
N ASP A 28 15.93 -12.78 -105.63
CA ASP A 28 15.34 -14.11 -105.38
C ASP A 28 16.33 -15.28 -105.22
N HIS A 29 17.63 -15.01 -105.13
CA HIS A 29 18.63 -16.03 -104.74
C HIS A 29 18.60 -16.26 -103.22
N THR A 30 18.64 -17.53 -102.82
CA THR A 30 18.49 -17.97 -101.42
C THR A 30 19.83 -18.46 -100.84
N PHE A 31 20.07 -18.15 -99.56
CA PHE A 31 21.29 -18.49 -98.83
C PHE A 31 20.95 -18.83 -97.37
N CYS A 32 21.85 -19.51 -96.64
CA CYS A 32 21.72 -19.59 -95.18
C CYS A 32 21.79 -18.17 -94.59
N ARG A 33 20.96 -17.85 -93.59
CA ARG A 33 20.95 -16.52 -92.96
C ARG A 33 22.36 -16.09 -92.55
N SER A 34 23.09 -16.94 -91.84
CA SER A 34 24.45 -16.64 -91.38
C SER A 34 25.43 -16.41 -92.53
N CYS A 35 25.35 -17.22 -93.59
CA CYS A 35 26.26 -17.12 -94.73
C CYS A 35 26.09 -15.82 -95.52
N ILE A 36 24.85 -15.41 -95.80
CA ILE A 36 24.61 -14.15 -96.52
C ILE A 36 24.85 -12.93 -95.65
N THR A 37 24.56 -13.01 -94.34
CA THR A 37 24.88 -11.90 -93.43
C THR A 37 26.38 -11.67 -93.34
N GLN A 38 27.17 -12.74 -93.29
CA GLN A 38 28.64 -12.65 -93.26
C GLN A 38 29.21 -12.18 -94.61
N TRP A 39 28.64 -12.62 -95.75
CA TRP A 39 29.06 -12.17 -97.08
C TRP A 39 28.87 -10.66 -97.29
N ILE A 40 27.79 -10.08 -96.76
CA ILE A 40 27.46 -8.65 -96.91
C ILE A 40 28.46 -7.75 -96.15
N GLU A 41 29.18 -8.28 -95.16
CA GLU A 41 30.20 -7.50 -94.42
C GLU A 41 31.37 -7.08 -95.33
N GLU A 42 31.69 -7.89 -96.34
CA GLU A 42 32.84 -7.67 -97.24
C GLU A 42 32.44 -7.38 -98.69
N ASN A 43 31.19 -7.64 -99.08
CA ASN A 43 30.72 -7.53 -100.46
C ASN A 43 29.30 -6.94 -100.52
N ASP A 44 29.06 -5.98 -101.41
CA ASP A 44 27.76 -5.30 -101.53
C ASP A 44 26.83 -5.91 -102.59
N ARG A 45 27.23 -7.01 -103.26
CA ARG A 45 26.51 -7.63 -104.38
C ARG A 45 26.22 -9.11 -104.16
N CYS A 46 25.17 -9.61 -104.85
CA CYS A 46 24.77 -11.01 -104.82
C CYS A 46 25.89 -11.97 -105.27
N PRO A 47 26.24 -13.01 -104.47
CA PRO A 47 27.25 -13.99 -104.85
C PRO A 47 26.95 -14.73 -106.16
N VAL A 48 25.67 -14.84 -106.53
CA VAL A 48 25.25 -15.66 -107.69
C VAL A 48 25.11 -14.81 -108.96
N CYS A 49 24.49 -13.63 -108.87
CA CYS A 49 24.15 -12.86 -110.08
C CYS A 49 24.85 -11.50 -110.19
N SER A 50 25.45 -10.98 -109.11
CA SER A 50 26.15 -9.68 -109.05
C SER A 50 25.38 -8.44 -109.56
N LYS A 51 24.06 -8.57 -109.83
CA LYS A 51 23.24 -7.58 -110.56
C LYS A 51 22.67 -6.46 -109.70
N LYS A 52 22.30 -6.73 -108.44
CA LYS A 52 21.70 -5.74 -107.53
C LYS A 52 22.54 -5.62 -106.26
N PRO A 53 22.69 -4.41 -105.68
CA PRO A 53 23.28 -4.27 -104.36
C PRO A 53 22.38 -4.92 -103.31
N ILE A 54 22.98 -5.61 -102.34
CA ILE A 54 22.27 -6.29 -101.25
C ILE A 54 22.64 -5.61 -99.94
N THR A 55 21.64 -5.37 -99.10
CA THR A 55 21.80 -4.93 -97.72
C THR A 55 21.09 -5.89 -96.76
N ILE A 56 21.50 -5.93 -95.49
CA ILE A 56 20.87 -6.80 -94.47
C ILE A 56 19.37 -6.52 -94.34
N GLN A 57 18.95 -5.26 -94.45
CA GLN A 57 17.54 -4.85 -94.42
C GLN A 57 16.73 -5.31 -95.65
N GLY A 58 17.40 -5.53 -96.79
CA GLY A 58 16.78 -5.99 -98.03
C GLY A 58 16.59 -7.51 -98.11
N LEU A 59 17.16 -8.27 -97.18
CA LEU A 59 16.99 -9.72 -97.12
C LEU A 59 15.62 -10.07 -96.53
N LYS A 60 14.96 -11.07 -97.12
CA LYS A 60 13.67 -11.58 -96.64
C LYS A 60 13.79 -13.07 -96.35
N ALA A 61 13.01 -13.57 -95.39
CA ALA A 61 12.85 -15.02 -95.23
C ALA A 61 12.35 -15.62 -96.55
N THR A 62 12.91 -16.75 -96.94
CA THR A 62 12.52 -17.44 -98.17
C THR A 62 11.07 -17.94 -98.11
N ASN A 63 10.47 -18.25 -99.26
CA ASN A 63 9.12 -18.81 -99.35
C ASN A 63 8.97 -20.09 -98.51
N ARG A 64 7.81 -20.26 -97.88
CA ARG A 64 7.43 -21.39 -97.03
C ARG A 64 7.66 -22.76 -97.69
N VAL A 65 7.53 -22.85 -99.01
CA VAL A 65 7.81 -24.09 -99.76
C VAL A 65 9.24 -24.59 -99.52
N VAL A 66 10.22 -23.69 -99.42
CA VAL A 66 11.62 -24.09 -99.17
C VAL A 66 11.79 -24.58 -97.74
N PHE A 67 11.11 -23.97 -96.76
CA PHE A 67 11.06 -24.48 -95.38
C PHE A 67 10.41 -25.86 -95.31
N ASP A 68 9.26 -26.06 -95.96
CA ASP A 68 8.54 -27.34 -95.96
C ASP A 68 9.37 -28.47 -96.60
N ILE A 69 10.18 -28.17 -97.62
CA ILE A 69 11.09 -29.14 -98.23
C ILE A 69 12.29 -29.41 -97.32
N LEU A 70 12.86 -28.38 -96.69
CA LEU A 70 13.96 -28.52 -95.72
C LEU A 70 13.54 -29.30 -94.47
N ASP A 71 12.30 -29.14 -94.02
CA ASP A 71 11.76 -29.83 -92.84
C ASP A 71 11.53 -31.32 -93.10
N ARG A 72 11.31 -31.71 -94.35
CA ARG A 72 11.26 -33.12 -94.78
C ARG A 72 12.64 -33.77 -94.82
N LEU A 73 13.73 -33.00 -94.76
CA LEU A 73 15.07 -33.58 -94.71
C LEU A 73 15.23 -34.43 -93.45
N LEU A 74 15.72 -35.64 -93.66
CA LEU A 74 15.95 -36.59 -92.58
C LEU A 74 17.32 -36.33 -91.94
N VAL A 75 17.29 -35.96 -90.67
CA VAL A 75 18.46 -35.67 -89.85
C VAL A 75 18.74 -36.83 -88.88
N ARG A 76 19.96 -36.82 -88.35
CA ARG A 76 20.38 -37.75 -87.30
C ARG A 76 20.60 -36.96 -86.03
N CYS A 77 20.02 -37.42 -84.92
CA CYS A 77 20.30 -36.82 -83.62
C CYS A 77 21.74 -37.13 -83.20
N LYS A 78 22.51 -36.10 -82.87
CA LYS A 78 23.90 -36.27 -82.39
C LYS A 78 23.96 -36.97 -81.03
N ALA A 79 22.93 -36.79 -80.19
CA ALA A 79 22.88 -37.36 -78.85
C ALA A 79 22.47 -38.85 -78.87
N CYS A 80 21.28 -39.19 -79.38
CA CYS A 80 20.78 -40.58 -79.35
C CYS A 80 21.08 -41.39 -80.61
N ARG A 81 21.71 -40.79 -81.63
CA ARG A 81 22.00 -41.40 -82.95
C ARG A 81 20.77 -41.84 -83.75
N GLN A 82 19.55 -41.58 -83.28
CA GLN A 82 18.32 -41.84 -84.03
C GLN A 82 18.39 -41.11 -85.38
N THR A 83 18.26 -41.89 -86.44
CA THR A 83 18.21 -41.43 -87.83
C THR A 83 16.76 -41.19 -88.23
N ASN A 84 16.56 -40.64 -89.44
CA ASN A 84 15.23 -40.44 -90.02
C ASN A 84 14.32 -39.50 -89.22
N ILE A 85 14.89 -38.56 -88.48
CA ILE A 85 14.12 -37.49 -87.83
C ILE A 85 13.90 -36.40 -88.86
N GLN A 86 12.65 -36.04 -89.13
CA GLN A 86 12.37 -34.86 -89.94
C GLN A 86 12.96 -33.63 -89.24
N ARG A 87 13.73 -32.82 -89.99
CA ARG A 87 14.41 -31.65 -89.46
C ARG A 87 13.46 -30.72 -88.70
N GLY A 88 12.24 -30.51 -89.21
CA GLY A 88 11.22 -29.68 -88.56
C GLY A 88 10.77 -30.19 -87.18
N ASN A 89 10.86 -31.50 -86.95
CA ASN A 89 10.49 -32.14 -85.68
C ASN A 89 11.70 -32.34 -84.75
N PHE A 90 12.88 -31.81 -85.11
CA PHE A 90 14.10 -32.03 -84.35
C PHE A 90 14.07 -31.38 -82.96
N ASP A 91 13.47 -30.19 -82.82
CA ASP A 91 13.38 -29.51 -81.52
C ASP A 91 12.41 -30.23 -80.58
N GLU A 92 11.30 -30.73 -81.10
CA GLU A 92 10.38 -31.56 -80.31
C GLU A 92 11.05 -32.87 -79.88
N HIS A 93 11.79 -33.51 -80.80
CA HIS A 93 12.65 -34.64 -80.46
C HIS A 93 13.65 -34.27 -79.36
N SER A 94 14.47 -33.24 -79.53
CA SER A 94 15.51 -32.85 -78.57
C SER A 94 14.96 -32.56 -77.18
N ASN A 95 13.84 -31.83 -77.11
CA ASN A 95 13.29 -31.32 -75.84
C ASN A 95 12.35 -32.29 -75.13
N LYS A 96 11.65 -33.18 -75.85
CA LYS A 96 10.64 -34.07 -75.25
C LYS A 96 11.00 -35.55 -75.36
N TYR A 97 11.59 -36.00 -76.46
CA TYR A 97 11.72 -37.43 -76.77
C TYR A 97 13.16 -37.96 -76.73
N CYS A 98 14.16 -37.10 -76.85
CA CYS A 98 15.56 -37.50 -76.92
C CYS A 98 16.06 -37.89 -75.53
N LEU A 99 16.19 -39.20 -75.33
CA LEU A 99 16.65 -39.80 -74.09
C LEU A 99 18.10 -39.45 -73.74
N LYS A 100 18.94 -39.16 -74.74
CA LYS A 100 20.37 -38.88 -74.54
C LYS A 100 20.71 -37.39 -74.46
N THR A 101 19.72 -36.49 -74.56
CA THR A 101 19.94 -35.05 -74.33
C THR A 101 20.21 -34.79 -72.86
N PHE A 102 21.14 -33.88 -72.56
CA PHE A 102 21.43 -33.47 -71.19
C PHE A 102 20.32 -32.58 -70.63
N VAL A 103 19.83 -32.92 -69.45
CA VAL A 103 18.81 -32.18 -68.71
C VAL A 103 19.26 -31.97 -67.26
N SER A 104 18.76 -30.92 -66.62
CA SER A 104 18.98 -30.67 -65.20
C SER A 104 17.91 -31.36 -64.35
N CYS A 105 18.24 -31.64 -63.09
CA CYS A 105 17.29 -32.13 -62.10
C CYS A 105 16.17 -31.09 -61.82
N SER A 106 14.98 -31.57 -61.41
CA SER A 106 13.88 -30.70 -60.92
C SER A 106 14.31 -29.86 -59.72
N ALA A 107 15.19 -30.39 -58.87
CA ALA A 107 15.80 -29.72 -57.72
C ALA A 107 16.92 -28.71 -58.06
N SER A 108 17.01 -28.26 -59.31
CA SER A 108 18.02 -27.26 -59.72
C SER A 108 17.79 -25.88 -59.07
N ASP A 109 16.56 -25.56 -58.69
CA ASP A 109 16.18 -24.39 -57.88
C ASP A 109 16.78 -24.46 -56.45
N LEU A 110 16.78 -25.65 -55.86
CA LEU A 110 17.49 -25.99 -54.61
C LEU A 110 18.99 -26.23 -54.83
N LYS A 111 19.51 -25.86 -56.01
CA LYS A 111 20.92 -25.97 -56.41
C LYS A 111 21.45 -27.40 -56.48
N CYS A 112 20.61 -28.37 -56.83
CA CYS A 112 21.09 -29.69 -57.20
C CYS A 112 22.06 -29.58 -58.39
N PRO A 113 23.30 -30.10 -58.28
CA PRO A 113 24.32 -29.95 -59.31
C PRO A 113 24.16 -30.94 -60.48
N TRP A 114 23.19 -31.87 -60.39
CA TRP A 114 23.07 -32.94 -61.37
C TRP A 114 22.58 -32.42 -62.73
N GLN A 115 23.36 -32.76 -63.75
CA GLN A 115 23.00 -32.67 -65.16
C GLN A 115 23.45 -33.96 -65.84
N GLY A 116 22.59 -34.56 -66.64
CA GLY A 116 22.89 -35.83 -67.30
C GLY A 116 21.89 -36.18 -68.39
N PRO A 117 22.09 -37.30 -69.08
CA PRO A 117 21.15 -37.81 -70.07
C PRO A 117 19.73 -37.92 -69.48
N ARG A 118 18.72 -37.58 -70.29
CA ARG A 118 17.31 -37.63 -69.88
C ARG A 118 16.85 -39.01 -69.42
N ASP A 119 17.37 -40.10 -69.98
CA ASP A 119 17.04 -41.46 -69.51
C ASP A 119 17.61 -41.78 -68.12
N ASP A 120 18.71 -41.13 -67.73
CA ASP A 120 19.29 -41.26 -66.38
C ASP A 120 18.59 -40.36 -65.35
N LEU A 121 17.79 -39.38 -65.78
CA LEU A 121 17.07 -38.45 -64.89
C LEU A 121 16.14 -39.19 -63.93
N GLN A 122 15.41 -40.21 -64.39
CA GLN A 122 14.48 -40.93 -63.53
C GLN A 122 15.22 -41.69 -62.42
N ALA A 123 16.36 -42.31 -62.75
CA ALA A 123 17.22 -42.97 -61.77
C ALA A 123 17.75 -41.94 -60.75
N HIS A 124 18.25 -40.79 -61.22
CA HIS A 124 18.69 -39.71 -60.35
C HIS A 124 17.57 -39.17 -59.45
N SER A 125 16.39 -38.87 -59.99
CA SER A 125 15.27 -38.29 -59.24
C SER A 125 14.86 -39.14 -58.05
N THR A 126 14.94 -40.48 -58.14
CA THR A 126 14.62 -41.38 -57.02
C THR A 126 15.62 -41.34 -55.86
N ILE A 127 16.85 -40.88 -56.10
CA ILE A 127 17.93 -40.80 -55.10
C ILE A 127 18.39 -39.36 -54.85
N CYS A 128 17.75 -38.37 -55.47
CA CYS A 128 18.14 -36.97 -55.37
C CYS A 128 17.82 -36.44 -53.97
N SER A 129 18.85 -36.33 -53.12
CA SER A 129 18.68 -35.85 -51.74
C SER A 129 18.04 -34.46 -51.66
N TYR A 130 18.30 -33.59 -52.64
CA TYR A 130 17.70 -32.24 -52.69
C TYR A 130 16.18 -32.29 -52.93
N GLU A 131 15.73 -33.18 -53.83
CA GLU A 131 14.30 -33.36 -54.09
C GLU A 131 13.61 -34.07 -52.92
N MET A 132 14.29 -35.02 -52.28
CA MET A 132 13.80 -35.66 -51.05
C MET A 132 13.66 -34.68 -49.88
N MET A 133 14.49 -33.63 -49.82
CA MET A 133 14.42 -32.59 -48.79
C MET A 133 13.41 -31.49 -49.08
N ARG A 134 12.90 -31.35 -50.31
CA ARG A 134 11.96 -30.29 -50.71
C ARG A 134 10.73 -30.17 -49.79
N PRO A 135 10.05 -31.26 -49.41
CA PRO A 135 8.90 -31.17 -48.51
C PRO A 135 9.25 -30.58 -47.13
N LEU A 136 10.48 -30.79 -46.64
CA LEU A 136 10.94 -30.22 -45.38
C LEU A 136 11.12 -28.70 -45.49
N PHE A 137 11.70 -28.22 -46.59
CA PHE A 137 11.83 -26.78 -46.83
C PHE A 137 10.49 -26.09 -47.00
N GLU A 138 9.55 -26.69 -47.73
CA GLU A 138 8.19 -26.18 -47.89
C GLU A 138 7.46 -26.10 -46.53
N ASN A 139 7.57 -27.14 -45.70
CA ASN A 139 7.03 -27.14 -44.35
C ASN A 139 7.67 -26.08 -43.46
N MET A 140 8.99 -25.89 -43.55
CA MET A 140 9.71 -24.85 -42.78
C MET A 140 9.27 -23.44 -43.19
N ILE A 141 9.14 -23.17 -44.49
CA ILE A 141 8.68 -21.86 -45.00
C ILE A 141 7.24 -21.60 -44.55
N SER A 142 6.36 -22.61 -44.65
CA SER A 142 4.99 -22.52 -44.15
C SER A 142 4.95 -22.20 -42.65
N ALA A 143 5.73 -22.93 -41.84
CA ALA A 143 5.83 -22.67 -40.41
C ALA A 143 6.37 -21.27 -40.10
N MET A 144 7.38 -20.79 -40.85
CA MET A 144 7.93 -19.44 -40.71
C MET A 144 6.88 -18.36 -41.00
N ASN A 145 6.07 -18.53 -42.04
CA ASN A 145 5.02 -17.58 -42.39
C ASN A 145 3.95 -17.53 -41.30
N ILE A 146 3.49 -18.68 -40.81
CA ILE A 146 2.53 -18.77 -39.70
C ILE A 146 3.10 -18.10 -38.43
N LEU A 147 4.39 -18.34 -38.13
CA LEU A 147 5.04 -17.69 -36.99
C LEU A 147 5.13 -16.18 -37.18
N SER A 148 5.45 -15.70 -38.38
CA SER A 148 5.50 -14.26 -38.69
C SER A 148 4.13 -13.59 -38.50
N GLU A 149 3.06 -14.23 -38.98
CA GLU A 149 1.69 -13.74 -38.77
C GLU A 149 1.32 -13.70 -37.28
N LYS A 150 1.66 -14.74 -36.51
CA LYS A 150 1.45 -14.76 -35.06
C LYS A 150 2.23 -13.67 -34.34
N VAL A 151 3.49 -13.42 -34.72
CA VAL A 151 4.30 -12.33 -34.16
C VAL A 151 3.64 -10.98 -34.40
N GLN A 152 3.14 -10.73 -35.62
CA GLN A 152 2.42 -9.49 -35.93
C GLN A 152 1.10 -9.36 -35.16
N GLN A 153 0.36 -10.47 -35.00
CA GLN A 153 -0.85 -10.51 -34.19
C GLN A 153 -0.55 -10.18 -32.72
N TYR A 154 0.47 -10.81 -32.12
CA TYR A 154 0.86 -10.54 -30.74
C TYR A 154 1.38 -9.12 -30.54
N ALA A 155 2.08 -8.54 -31.52
CA ALA A 155 2.51 -7.14 -31.47
C ALA A 155 1.31 -6.18 -31.43
N ASN A 156 0.27 -6.43 -32.25
CA ASN A 156 -0.95 -5.63 -32.24
C ASN A 156 -1.72 -5.75 -30.90
N GLN A 157 -1.84 -6.97 -30.36
CA GLN A 157 -2.47 -7.20 -29.06
C GLN A 157 -1.71 -6.50 -27.92
N THR A 158 -0.38 -6.55 -27.94
CA THR A 158 0.46 -5.87 -26.93
C THR A 158 0.21 -4.37 -26.92
N LYS A 159 0.13 -3.75 -28.11
CA LYS A 159 -0.18 -2.31 -28.24
C LYS A 159 -1.58 -1.96 -27.72
N GLU A 160 -2.57 -2.81 -27.95
CA GLU A 160 -3.92 -2.62 -27.42
C GLU A 160 -3.95 -2.72 -25.89
N HIS A 161 -3.24 -3.71 -25.34
CA HIS A 161 -3.09 -3.85 -23.89
C HIS A 161 -2.37 -2.67 -23.25
N GLU A 162 -1.30 -2.14 -23.86
CA GLU A 162 -0.61 -0.93 -23.40
C GLU A 162 -1.55 0.27 -23.35
N ASN A 163 -2.35 0.49 -24.40
CA ASN A 163 -3.35 1.56 -24.42
C ASN A 163 -4.38 1.41 -23.28
N ARG A 164 -4.85 0.19 -23.04
CA ARG A 164 -5.81 -0.09 -21.96
C ARG A 164 -5.20 0.13 -20.57
N ILE A 165 -3.93 -0.26 -20.38
CA ILE A 165 -3.19 0.00 -19.14
C ILE A 165 -3.08 1.50 -18.90
N ASN A 166 -2.74 2.29 -19.92
CA ASN A 166 -2.64 3.75 -19.79
C ASN A 166 -3.98 4.40 -19.40
N LEU A 167 -5.10 3.97 -19.99
CA LEU A 167 -6.43 4.46 -19.61
C LEU A 167 -6.77 4.12 -18.16
N LEU A 168 -6.54 2.87 -17.74
CA LEU A 168 -6.77 2.43 -16.37
C LEU A 168 -5.87 3.16 -15.36
N GLN A 169 -4.66 3.55 -15.75
CA GLN A 169 -3.77 4.34 -14.89
C GLN A 169 -4.31 5.76 -14.68
N ILE A 170 -4.85 6.39 -15.73
CA ILE A 170 -5.49 7.71 -15.62
C ILE A 170 -6.69 7.65 -14.68
N GLU A 171 -7.57 6.65 -14.87
CA GLU A 171 -8.74 6.46 -14.01
C GLU A 171 -8.35 6.18 -12.55
N ASN A 172 -7.34 5.34 -12.31
CA ASN A 172 -6.82 5.11 -10.97
C ASN A 172 -6.25 6.36 -10.31
N ASN A 173 -5.60 7.24 -11.07
CA ASN A 173 -5.11 8.51 -10.52
C ASN A 173 -6.27 9.43 -10.13
N HIS A 174 -7.31 9.53 -10.96
CA HIS A 174 -8.51 10.30 -10.63
C HIS A 174 -9.20 9.76 -9.36
N LEU A 175 -9.37 8.44 -9.25
CA LEU A 175 -9.95 7.82 -8.06
C LEU A 175 -9.11 8.05 -6.81
N LYS A 176 -7.77 8.06 -6.92
CA LYS A 176 -6.88 8.41 -5.80
C LYS A 176 -7.10 9.86 -5.35
N ASP A 177 -7.25 10.79 -6.28
CA ASP A 177 -7.49 12.20 -5.97
C ASP A 177 -8.85 12.38 -5.26
N GLU A 178 -9.91 11.68 -5.71
CA GLU A 178 -11.21 11.66 -5.03
C GLU A 178 -11.13 11.07 -3.63
N VAL A 179 -10.41 9.96 -3.45
CA VAL A 179 -10.20 9.35 -2.12
C VAL A 179 -9.48 10.32 -1.18
N ASN A 180 -8.45 11.00 -1.67
CA ASN A 180 -7.73 12.00 -0.87
C ASN A 180 -8.65 13.17 -0.47
N LEU A 181 -9.49 13.65 -1.39
CA LEU A 181 -10.48 14.70 -1.10
C LEU A 181 -11.47 14.26 -0.02
N LEU A 182 -12.01 13.04 -0.13
CA LEU A 182 -12.93 12.48 0.85
C LEU A 182 -12.28 12.30 2.23
N GLN A 183 -11.01 11.87 2.28
CA GLN A 183 -10.26 11.76 3.53
C GLN A 183 -10.05 13.12 4.22
N ASN A 184 -9.76 14.17 3.44
CA ASN A 184 -9.63 15.52 3.98
C ASN A 184 -10.95 16.01 4.57
N LEU A 185 -12.06 15.88 3.84
CA LEU A 185 -13.39 16.26 4.31
C LEU A 185 -13.80 15.49 5.58
N TYR A 186 -13.52 14.18 5.63
CA TYR A 186 -13.78 13.37 6.82
C TYR A 186 -12.95 13.85 8.03
N THR A 187 -11.69 14.23 7.81
CA THR A 187 -10.80 14.73 8.87
C THR A 187 -11.27 16.09 9.40
N GLU A 188 -11.72 16.98 8.52
CA GLU A 188 -12.32 18.27 8.91
C GLU A 188 -13.59 18.07 9.75
N GLN A 189 -14.54 17.27 9.26
CA GLN A 189 -15.80 17.00 9.96
C GLN A 189 -15.58 16.33 11.32
N THR A 190 -14.66 15.37 11.42
CA THR A 190 -14.36 14.71 12.70
C THR A 190 -13.70 15.66 13.69
N THR A 191 -12.90 16.63 13.21
CA THR A 191 -12.31 17.67 14.06
C THR A 191 -13.38 18.64 14.57
N GLU A 192 -14.29 19.07 13.69
CA GLU A 192 -15.42 19.92 14.06
C GLU A 192 -16.34 19.23 15.09
N LEU A 193 -16.66 17.95 14.88
CA LEU A 193 -17.45 17.15 15.83
C LEU A 193 -16.77 17.02 17.20
N LYS A 194 -15.44 16.80 17.23
CA LYS A 194 -14.66 16.78 18.49
C LYS A 194 -14.72 18.12 19.21
N ASN A 195 -14.64 19.23 18.47
CA ASN A 195 -14.74 20.57 19.05
C ASN A 195 -16.13 20.82 19.64
N LEU A 196 -17.20 20.49 18.90
CA LEU A 196 -18.59 20.64 19.37
C LEU A 196 -18.87 19.78 20.62
N THR A 197 -18.47 18.50 20.59
CA THR A 197 -18.65 17.60 21.75
C THR A 197 -17.87 18.07 22.97
N SER A 198 -16.66 18.62 22.80
CA SER A 198 -15.90 19.20 23.90
C SER A 198 -16.56 20.47 24.47
N ALA A 199 -17.12 21.32 23.62
CA ALA A 199 -17.83 22.53 24.02
C ALA A 199 -19.14 22.20 24.76
N ASP A 200 -19.88 21.18 24.31
CA ASP A 200 -21.09 20.71 24.98
C ASP A 200 -20.78 20.07 26.34
N ALA A 201 -19.70 19.28 26.43
CA ALA A 201 -19.23 18.73 27.71
C ALA A 201 -18.86 19.85 28.69
N GLN A 202 -18.15 20.89 28.21
CA GLN A 202 -17.80 22.05 29.02
C GLN A 202 -19.03 22.85 29.46
N ARG A 203 -20.02 23.04 28.57
CA ARG A 203 -21.30 23.69 28.91
C ARG A 203 -22.07 22.89 29.95
N GLN A 204 -22.18 21.58 29.77
CA GLN A 204 -22.87 20.70 30.71
C GLN A 204 -22.20 20.71 32.09
N ASP A 205 -20.87 20.69 32.16
CA ASP A 205 -20.13 20.82 33.42
C ASP A 205 -20.38 22.18 34.10
N ILE A 206 -20.38 23.28 33.35
CA ILE A 206 -20.74 24.61 33.89
C ILE A 206 -22.19 24.62 34.41
N CYS A 207 -23.15 24.09 33.64
CA CYS A 207 -24.55 24.00 34.05
C CYS A 207 -24.72 23.15 35.31
N ASN A 208 -24.05 22.00 35.40
CA ASN A 208 -24.07 21.13 36.58
C ASN A 208 -23.51 21.87 37.80
N ARG A 209 -22.36 22.55 37.67
CA ARG A 209 -21.76 23.35 38.76
C ARG A 209 -22.66 24.51 39.19
N LEU A 210 -23.33 25.19 38.26
CA LEU A 210 -24.29 26.25 38.56
C LEU A 210 -25.51 25.69 39.31
N ASN A 211 -26.05 24.55 38.88
CA ASN A 211 -27.18 23.88 39.53
C ASN A 211 -26.83 23.43 40.96
N GLU A 212 -25.70 22.75 41.15
CA GLU A 212 -25.19 22.36 42.48
C GLU A 212 -25.05 23.59 43.39
N ARG A 213 -24.47 24.68 42.87
CA ARG A 213 -24.31 25.94 43.62
C ARG A 213 -25.65 26.58 43.97
N MET A 214 -26.63 26.56 43.07
CA MET A 214 -27.97 27.05 43.34
C MET A 214 -28.66 26.24 44.43
N GLN A 215 -28.58 24.91 44.38
CA GLN A 215 -29.12 24.02 45.41
C GLN A 215 -28.46 24.28 46.78
N LEU A 216 -27.14 24.39 46.82
CA LEU A 216 -26.42 24.74 48.05
C LEU A 216 -26.90 26.08 48.61
N MET A 217 -27.03 27.12 47.77
CA MET A 217 -27.50 28.44 48.19
C MET A 217 -28.93 28.40 48.74
N GLN A 218 -29.83 27.58 48.18
CA GLN A 218 -31.19 27.41 48.70
C GLN A 218 -31.19 26.86 50.13
N VAL A 219 -30.38 25.84 50.40
CA VAL A 219 -30.31 25.21 51.72
C VAL A 219 -29.59 26.11 52.73
N VAL A 220 -28.45 26.70 52.33
CA VAL A 220 -27.59 27.50 53.21
C VAL A 220 -28.21 28.88 53.53
N SER A 221 -29.05 29.44 52.66
CA SER A 221 -29.69 30.75 52.90
C SER A 221 -30.89 30.69 53.84
N ASN A 222 -31.39 29.49 54.17
CA ASN A 222 -32.52 29.35 55.07
C ASN A 222 -32.10 29.76 56.51
N PRO A 223 -32.66 30.83 57.09
CA PRO A 223 -32.28 31.29 58.43
C PRO A 223 -32.79 30.38 59.55
N ASN A 224 -33.76 29.50 59.25
CA ASN A 224 -34.41 28.60 60.19
C ASN A 224 -33.95 27.14 60.04
N VAL A 225 -32.77 26.90 59.45
CA VAL A 225 -32.20 25.53 59.39
C VAL A 225 -32.05 25.03 60.82
N ASN A 226 -32.69 23.90 61.13
CA ASN A 226 -32.50 23.23 62.40
C ASN A 226 -31.07 22.71 62.47
N HIS A 227 -30.34 23.10 63.52
CA HIS A 227 -28.96 22.73 63.73
C HIS A 227 -28.68 22.65 65.22
N ASN A 228 -27.58 21.98 65.58
CA ASN A 228 -27.11 21.82 66.94
C ASN A 228 -26.93 23.19 67.61
N PRO A 229 -27.70 23.52 68.68
CA PRO A 229 -27.67 24.84 69.30
C PRO A 229 -26.29 25.27 69.82
N ARG A 230 -25.40 24.31 70.12
CA ARG A 230 -24.02 24.61 70.53
C ARG A 230 -23.23 25.30 69.44
N LEU A 231 -23.59 25.13 68.17
CA LEU A 231 -22.92 25.79 67.06
C LEU A 231 -23.10 27.32 67.14
N GLU A 232 -24.29 27.84 67.47
CA GLU A 232 -24.48 29.29 67.63
C GLU A 232 -23.57 29.85 68.71
N GLU A 233 -23.46 29.16 69.84
CA GLU A 233 -22.56 29.55 70.92
C GLU A 233 -21.09 29.55 70.45
N ILE A 234 -20.63 28.48 69.79
CA ILE A 234 -19.25 28.38 69.30
C ILE A 234 -18.95 29.48 68.27
N PHE A 235 -19.84 29.70 67.30
CA PHE A 235 -19.67 30.70 66.25
C PHE A 235 -19.89 32.15 66.73
N SER A 236 -20.51 32.36 67.89
CA SER A 236 -20.65 33.69 68.51
C SER A 236 -19.36 34.18 69.18
N ARG A 237 -18.51 33.25 69.65
CA ARG A 237 -17.36 33.57 70.52
C ARG A 237 -16.14 34.10 69.78
N PHE A 238 -16.07 34.00 68.45
CA PHE A 238 -14.91 34.48 67.70
C PHE A 238 -15.27 35.48 66.60
N HIS A 239 -14.44 36.51 66.48
CA HIS A 239 -14.68 37.66 65.62
C HIS A 239 -14.01 37.51 64.23
N SER A 240 -12.89 36.78 64.17
CA SER A 240 -12.17 36.36 62.95
C SER A 240 -11.68 34.93 63.14
N TYR A 241 -11.99 34.03 62.20
CA TYR A 241 -11.66 32.61 62.32
C TYR A 241 -10.66 32.21 61.25
N SER A 242 -9.38 32.13 61.61
CA SER A 242 -8.46 31.32 60.82
C SER A 242 -8.77 29.83 61.04
N THR A 243 -9.04 29.43 62.29
CA THR A 243 -9.28 28.03 62.67
C THR A 243 -10.61 27.86 63.40
N ILE A 244 -11.41 26.89 62.95
CA ILE A 244 -12.68 26.49 63.56
C ILE A 244 -12.59 25.02 63.91
N THR A 245 -12.80 24.70 65.18
CA THR A 245 -12.74 23.32 65.70
C THR A 245 -14.10 22.91 66.22
N LEU A 246 -14.67 21.87 65.62
CA LEU A 246 -16.01 21.36 65.85
C LEU A 246 -15.95 19.83 66.04
N ASN A 247 -14.98 19.36 66.80
CA ASN A 247 -14.74 17.93 67.01
C ASN A 247 -15.68 17.36 68.09
N ASP A 248 -16.10 16.11 67.92
CA ASP A 248 -16.84 15.35 68.95
C ASP A 248 -18.15 16.03 69.39
N LEU A 249 -18.80 16.79 68.49
CA LEU A 249 -20.00 17.57 68.79
C LEU A 249 -21.30 16.86 68.38
N ARG A 250 -21.20 15.63 67.85
CA ARG A 250 -22.32 14.88 67.27
C ARG A 250 -22.99 15.64 66.12
N ILE A 251 -22.19 16.35 65.34
CA ILE A 251 -22.65 17.06 64.15
C ILE A 251 -23.12 16.04 63.12
N ASP A 252 -24.28 16.26 62.51
CA ASP A 252 -24.80 15.43 61.43
C ASP A 252 -24.98 16.24 60.13
N ASN A 253 -25.60 15.63 59.12
CA ASN A 253 -25.80 16.27 57.81
C ASN A 253 -26.68 17.52 57.88
N PHE A 254 -27.59 17.65 58.85
CA PHE A 254 -28.49 18.80 59.00
C PHE A 254 -27.75 20.04 59.52
N ASP A 255 -26.64 19.85 60.22
CA ASP A 255 -25.78 20.93 60.71
C ASP A 255 -24.88 21.54 59.63
N ILE A 256 -24.57 20.76 58.59
CA ILE A 256 -23.61 21.14 57.55
C ILE A 256 -23.97 22.44 56.83
N PRO A 257 -25.23 22.70 56.42
CA PRO A 257 -25.59 23.98 55.82
C PRO A 257 -25.27 25.18 56.72
N PHE A 258 -25.53 25.06 58.03
CA PHE A 258 -25.22 26.12 58.99
C PHE A 258 -23.71 26.34 59.09
N ILE A 259 -22.93 25.25 59.17
CA ILE A 259 -21.47 25.30 59.22
C ILE A 259 -20.89 25.90 57.93
N ILE A 260 -21.38 25.51 56.75
CA ILE A 260 -20.97 26.09 55.47
C ILE A 260 -21.25 27.59 55.46
N ARG A 261 -22.46 28.02 55.87
CA ARG A 261 -22.82 29.43 55.95
C ARG A 261 -21.82 30.21 56.79
N LYS A 262 -21.59 29.73 58.02
CA LYS A 262 -20.79 30.46 59.00
C LYS A 262 -19.29 30.36 58.70
N ALA A 263 -18.75 29.17 58.45
CA ALA A 263 -17.32 28.92 58.30
C ALA A 263 -16.78 29.16 56.87
N LEU A 264 -17.52 28.76 55.84
CA LEU A 264 -16.97 28.77 54.47
C LEU A 264 -17.41 30.00 53.67
N ILE A 265 -18.58 30.58 53.98
CA ILE A 265 -19.12 31.76 53.27
C ILE A 265 -18.90 33.05 54.08
N MET A 266 -19.46 33.16 55.29
CA MET A 266 -19.51 34.41 56.05
C MET A 266 -18.20 34.74 56.79
N LYS A 267 -17.50 33.71 57.30
CA LYS A 267 -16.30 33.85 58.11
C LYS A 267 -15.17 33.00 57.52
N GLN A 268 -14.66 33.44 56.36
CA GLN A 268 -13.53 32.88 55.59
C GLN A 268 -12.52 32.06 56.42
N CYS A 269 -12.88 30.81 56.71
CA CYS A 269 -12.10 29.91 57.56
C CYS A 269 -10.95 29.30 56.76
N SER A 270 -9.74 29.29 57.32
CA SER A 270 -8.59 28.64 56.69
C SER A 270 -8.37 27.21 57.18
N VAL A 271 -8.85 26.85 58.37
CA VAL A 271 -8.72 25.52 58.96
C VAL A 271 -10.03 25.09 59.62
N LEU A 272 -10.67 24.06 59.09
CA LEU A 272 -11.92 23.50 59.62
C LEU A 272 -11.69 22.07 60.11
N HIS A 273 -11.89 21.85 61.41
CA HIS A 273 -11.88 20.53 62.01
C HIS A 273 -13.30 20.09 62.37
N LEU A 274 -13.74 18.97 61.80
CA LEU A 274 -15.03 18.33 62.01
C LEU A 274 -14.84 16.88 62.47
N ARG A 275 -13.80 16.60 63.25
CA ARG A 275 -13.40 15.23 63.61
C ARG A 275 -14.46 14.55 64.48
N ASN A 276 -14.60 13.23 64.34
CA ASN A 276 -15.44 12.37 65.18
C ASN A 276 -16.90 12.87 65.30
N ASN A 277 -17.53 13.10 64.15
CA ASN A 277 -18.94 13.48 64.05
C ASN A 277 -19.72 12.42 63.26
N PHE A 278 -21.00 12.69 62.99
CA PHE A 278 -21.90 11.80 62.26
C PHE A 278 -22.18 12.30 60.83
N ILE A 279 -21.18 12.91 60.20
CA ILE A 279 -21.28 13.41 58.82
C ILE A 279 -21.12 12.22 57.88
N ASP A 280 -22.14 11.92 57.09
CA ASP A 280 -22.07 10.88 56.06
C ASP A 280 -21.88 11.48 54.66
N THR A 281 -21.91 10.63 53.64
CA THR A 281 -21.85 10.99 52.22
C THR A 281 -22.66 12.25 51.85
N THR A 282 -23.86 12.42 52.41
CA THR A 282 -24.77 13.54 52.10
C THR A 282 -24.21 14.86 52.61
N GLY A 283 -23.70 14.87 53.86
CA GLY A 283 -23.05 16.05 54.42
C GLY A 283 -21.72 16.35 53.72
N ILE A 284 -20.98 15.32 53.31
CA ILE A 284 -19.76 15.44 52.52
C ILE A 284 -20.02 16.05 51.14
N GLU A 285 -21.12 15.68 50.47
CA GLU A 285 -21.53 16.26 49.19
C GLU A 285 -21.72 17.78 49.30
N LEU A 286 -22.45 18.24 50.32
CA LEU A 286 -22.65 19.67 50.57
C LEU A 286 -21.33 20.41 50.83
N LEU A 287 -20.44 19.81 51.63
CA LEU A 287 -19.10 20.36 51.87
C LEU A 287 -18.29 20.41 50.56
N ALA A 288 -18.34 19.37 49.73
CA ALA A 288 -17.64 19.32 48.45
C ALA A 288 -18.11 20.42 47.49
N ILE A 289 -19.43 20.67 47.39
CA ILE A 289 -19.98 21.76 46.58
C ILE A 289 -19.45 23.11 47.09
N ALA A 290 -19.44 23.33 48.41
CA ALA A 290 -18.91 24.55 49.00
C ALA A 290 -17.39 24.72 48.71
N LEU A 291 -16.61 23.64 48.80
CA LEU A 291 -15.17 23.64 48.56
C LEU A 291 -14.79 24.05 47.13
N ARG A 292 -15.59 23.70 46.12
CA ARG A 292 -15.29 24.03 44.71
C ARG A 292 -15.07 25.52 44.46
N SER A 293 -15.82 26.36 45.19
CA SER A 293 -15.77 27.82 45.06
C SER A 293 -15.09 28.51 46.24
N ASN A 294 -14.67 27.75 47.24
CA ASN A 294 -13.98 28.30 48.40
C ASN A 294 -12.54 28.65 48.03
N VAL A 295 -12.12 29.86 48.38
CA VAL A 295 -10.80 30.43 48.04
C VAL A 295 -9.92 30.69 49.28
N VAL A 296 -10.27 30.11 50.43
CA VAL A 296 -9.59 30.41 51.70
C VAL A 296 -9.17 29.16 52.46
N LEU A 297 -9.99 28.12 52.48
CA LEU A 297 -9.75 26.92 53.25
C LEU A 297 -8.48 26.23 52.77
N LYS A 298 -7.56 26.04 53.72
CA LYS A 298 -6.25 25.40 53.55
C LYS A 298 -6.23 24.00 54.16
N ARG A 299 -6.96 23.78 55.25
CA ARG A 299 -7.03 22.48 55.92
C ARG A 299 -8.48 22.11 56.23
N LEU A 300 -8.84 20.89 55.85
CA LEU A 300 -10.11 20.28 56.20
C LEU A 300 -9.85 18.94 56.88
N SER A 301 -10.40 18.77 58.08
CA SER A 301 -10.35 17.49 58.78
C SER A 301 -11.73 16.91 58.98
N LEU A 302 -11.93 15.73 58.41
CA LEU A 302 -13.14 14.92 58.48
C LEU A 302 -12.85 13.58 59.14
N LYS A 303 -11.72 13.43 59.81
CA LYS A 303 -11.35 12.19 60.51
C LYS A 303 -12.47 11.67 61.42
N GLY A 304 -12.75 10.37 61.38
CA GLY A 304 -13.76 9.75 62.26
C GLY A 304 -15.21 10.08 61.87
N ASN A 305 -15.49 10.29 60.59
CA ASN A 305 -16.85 10.46 60.06
C ASN A 305 -17.24 9.25 59.19
N ARG A 306 -18.26 9.37 58.33
CA ARG A 306 -18.78 8.28 57.49
C ARG A 306 -18.82 8.68 56.02
N ALA A 307 -17.71 9.24 55.51
CA ALA A 307 -17.68 9.72 54.14
C ALA A 307 -17.96 8.62 53.10
N GLY A 308 -17.46 7.39 53.33
CA GLY A 308 -17.62 6.27 52.41
C GLY A 308 -16.98 6.54 51.02
N PRO A 309 -17.14 5.61 50.06
CA PRO A 309 -16.55 5.76 48.73
C PRO A 309 -17.18 6.91 47.93
N GLN A 310 -18.49 7.12 48.02
CA GLN A 310 -19.18 8.20 47.30
C GLN A 310 -18.81 9.58 47.85
N GLY A 311 -18.65 9.74 49.18
CA GLY A 311 -18.20 11.01 49.75
C GLY A 311 -16.79 11.37 49.27
N VAL A 312 -15.90 10.38 49.15
CA VAL A 312 -14.56 10.58 48.56
C VAL A 312 -14.66 10.98 47.08
N GLU A 313 -15.57 10.37 46.30
CA GLU A 313 -15.82 10.80 44.92
C GLU A 313 -16.25 12.27 44.84
N TYR A 314 -17.15 12.72 45.71
CA TYR A 314 -17.57 14.13 45.73
C TYR A 314 -16.42 15.07 46.11
N LEU A 315 -15.66 14.75 47.16
CA LEU A 315 -14.50 15.54 47.58
C LEU A 315 -13.45 15.63 46.48
N THR A 316 -13.10 14.50 45.87
CA THR A 316 -12.08 14.44 44.80
C THR A 316 -12.50 15.21 43.56
N LYS A 317 -13.77 15.13 43.15
CA LYS A 317 -14.34 16.00 42.09
C LYS A 317 -14.21 17.48 42.44
N ALA A 318 -14.48 17.85 43.69
CA ALA A 318 -14.34 19.24 44.11
C ALA A 318 -12.88 19.72 44.10
N LEU A 319 -11.97 18.85 44.55
CA LEU A 319 -10.54 19.16 44.67
C LEU A 319 -9.83 19.26 43.31
N ARG A 320 -10.35 18.62 42.26
CA ARG A 320 -9.82 18.84 40.89
C ARG A 320 -9.80 20.32 40.49
N THR A 321 -10.77 21.10 40.95
CA THR A 321 -10.89 22.53 40.61
C THR A 321 -10.56 23.46 41.78
N ASN A 322 -10.54 22.95 43.01
CA ASN A 322 -10.15 23.76 44.17
C ASN A 322 -8.64 24.06 44.10
N THR A 323 -8.29 25.32 44.33
CA THR A 323 -6.91 25.82 44.22
C THR A 323 -6.34 26.28 45.56
N THR A 324 -6.97 25.92 46.68
CA THR A 324 -6.59 26.45 47.99
C THR A 324 -6.31 25.40 49.04
N LEU A 325 -7.01 24.26 49.02
CA LEU A 325 -6.85 23.24 50.03
C LEU A 325 -5.47 22.57 49.89
N GLU A 326 -4.74 22.56 51.00
CA GLU A 326 -3.39 22.02 51.12
C GLU A 326 -3.37 20.74 51.97
N VAL A 327 -4.31 20.60 52.91
CA VAL A 327 -4.36 19.44 53.82
C VAL A 327 -5.76 18.87 53.90
N LEU A 328 -5.88 17.57 53.66
CA LEU A 328 -7.11 16.80 53.80
C LEU A 328 -6.89 15.59 54.70
N GLU A 329 -7.69 15.51 55.76
CA GLU A 329 -7.69 14.40 56.72
C GLU A 329 -9.02 13.64 56.62
N LEU A 330 -8.94 12.36 56.23
CA LEU A 330 -10.03 11.43 55.98
C LEU A 330 -9.80 10.10 56.71
N GLU A 331 -9.00 10.08 57.78
CA GLU A 331 -8.79 8.84 58.51
C GLU A 331 -10.09 8.34 59.14
N THR A 332 -10.28 7.02 59.23
CA THR A 332 -11.46 6.42 59.87
C THR A 332 -12.77 6.95 59.25
N ASN A 333 -12.96 6.74 57.95
CA ASN A 333 -14.13 7.24 57.19
C ASN A 333 -14.85 6.15 56.38
N ASP A 334 -14.60 4.88 56.72
CA ASP A 334 -15.15 3.71 56.01
C ASP A 334 -14.85 3.71 54.50
N ILE A 335 -13.66 4.17 54.10
CA ILE A 335 -13.28 4.30 52.69
C ILE A 335 -12.72 2.95 52.18
N PRO A 336 -13.38 2.28 51.22
CA PRO A 336 -12.90 1.04 50.63
C PRO A 336 -11.84 1.26 49.55
N ASP A 337 -11.08 0.21 49.27
CA ASP A 337 -10.01 0.17 48.25
C ASP A 337 -10.43 0.71 46.87
N MET A 338 -11.67 0.45 46.45
CA MET A 338 -12.22 0.93 45.18
C MET A 338 -12.21 2.47 45.05
N ALA A 339 -12.23 3.21 46.16
CA ALA A 339 -12.17 4.67 46.14
C ALA A 339 -10.78 5.21 45.74
N ALA A 340 -9.75 4.36 45.70
CA ALA A 340 -8.41 4.72 45.25
C ALA A 340 -8.40 5.30 43.83
N ILE A 341 -9.32 4.87 42.95
CA ILE A 341 -9.43 5.40 41.58
C ILE A 341 -9.74 6.90 41.58
N TYR A 342 -10.61 7.36 42.49
CA TYR A 342 -11.00 8.76 42.58
C TYR A 342 -9.89 9.64 43.16
N LEU A 343 -9.21 9.12 44.20
CA LEU A 343 -8.05 9.78 44.79
C LEU A 343 -6.91 9.89 43.78
N ALA A 344 -6.60 8.80 43.08
CA ALA A 344 -5.55 8.75 42.08
C ALA A 344 -5.81 9.72 40.91
N ASP A 345 -7.05 9.76 40.44
CA ASP A 345 -7.45 10.70 39.40
C ASP A 345 -7.28 12.15 39.88
N MET A 346 -7.77 12.50 41.08
CA MET A 346 -7.60 13.83 41.68
C MET A 346 -6.12 14.21 41.85
N LEU A 347 -5.27 13.31 42.34
CA LEU A 347 -3.84 13.57 42.57
C LEU A 347 -3.05 13.89 41.29
N ARG A 348 -3.54 13.47 40.12
CA ARG A 348 -2.95 13.82 38.81
C ARG A 348 -3.27 15.25 38.36
N HIS A 349 -4.35 15.83 38.86
CA HIS A 349 -4.89 17.10 38.35
C HIS A 349 -4.80 18.22 39.37
N ASN A 350 -5.00 17.91 40.66
CA ASN A 350 -4.88 18.89 41.72
C ASN A 350 -3.40 19.24 41.95
N CYS A 351 -3.12 20.54 41.99
CA CYS A 351 -1.77 21.07 42.13
C CYS A 351 -1.60 21.86 43.44
N THR A 352 -2.43 21.61 44.46
CA THR A 352 -2.44 22.40 45.70
C THR A 352 -2.40 21.57 46.96
N LEU A 353 -2.96 20.36 46.92
CA LEU A 353 -2.94 19.41 48.02
C LEU A 353 -1.51 18.93 48.25
N LYS A 354 -1.05 19.09 49.48
CA LYS A 354 0.29 18.70 49.96
C LYS A 354 0.22 17.53 50.90
N ASP A 355 -0.79 17.51 51.78
CA ASP A 355 -0.91 16.48 52.80
C ASP A 355 -2.25 15.75 52.68
N LEU A 356 -2.19 14.43 52.50
CA LEU A 356 -3.35 13.56 52.44
C LEU A 356 -3.24 12.45 53.49
N PHE A 357 -4.16 12.47 54.46
CA PHE A 357 -4.26 11.45 55.49
C PHE A 357 -5.51 10.60 55.27
N ILE A 358 -5.31 9.32 54.96
CA ILE A 358 -6.38 8.34 54.67
C ILE A 358 -6.18 7.05 55.48
N GLY A 359 -5.56 7.18 56.66
CA GLY A 359 -5.30 6.07 57.58
C GLY A 359 -6.58 5.45 58.16
N TYR A 360 -6.46 4.25 58.72
CA TYR A 360 -7.54 3.52 59.39
C TYR A 360 -8.81 3.40 58.53
N ASN A 361 -8.61 3.13 57.24
CA ASN A 361 -9.66 2.84 56.26
C ASN A 361 -9.50 1.39 55.77
N PHE A 362 -10.12 1.04 54.65
CA PHE A 362 -10.08 -0.31 54.09
C PHE A 362 -9.29 -0.36 52.77
N PHE A 363 -8.20 0.41 52.65
CA PHE A 363 -7.29 0.30 51.51
C PHE A 363 -6.48 -1.00 51.58
N GLU A 364 -6.35 -1.65 50.44
CA GLU A 364 -5.56 -2.86 50.23
C GLU A 364 -4.43 -2.56 49.24
N SER A 365 -3.59 -3.56 48.98
CA SER A 365 -2.42 -3.39 48.11
C SER A 365 -2.78 -2.93 46.69
N ARG A 366 -4.00 -3.24 46.22
CA ARG A 366 -4.48 -2.82 44.91
C ARG A 366 -4.75 -1.31 44.84
N GLY A 367 -5.42 -0.73 45.83
CA GLY A 367 -5.63 0.72 45.89
C GLY A 367 -4.31 1.48 46.06
N MET A 368 -3.37 0.95 46.86
CA MET A 368 -2.02 1.53 46.93
C MET A 368 -1.33 1.53 45.56
N GLU A 369 -1.44 0.44 44.79
CA GLU A 369 -0.87 0.38 43.44
C GLU A 369 -1.48 1.43 42.50
N ILE A 370 -2.81 1.61 42.55
CA ILE A 370 -3.52 2.62 41.75
C ILE A 370 -3.04 4.03 42.10
N MET A 371 -2.95 4.36 43.39
CA MET A 371 -2.47 5.67 43.83
C MET A 371 -0.97 5.86 43.54
N ALA A 372 -0.14 4.84 43.75
CA ALA A 372 1.29 4.87 43.43
C ALA A 372 1.54 5.23 41.96
N ASN A 373 0.72 4.69 41.05
CA ASN A 373 0.79 4.99 39.61
C ASN A 373 0.29 6.41 39.25
N SER A 374 -0.43 7.08 40.13
CA SER A 374 -0.85 8.49 39.95
C SER A 374 0.09 9.51 40.53
N LEU A 375 0.92 9.10 41.49
CA LEU A 375 1.89 9.95 42.18
C LEU A 375 3.19 10.05 41.39
N ASP A 376 3.10 10.45 40.12
CA ASP A 376 4.27 10.77 39.30
C ASP A 376 4.84 12.16 39.64
N ASN A 377 5.80 12.64 38.84
CA ASN A 377 6.49 13.93 39.10
C ASN A 377 5.58 15.17 39.08
N GLN A 378 4.32 15.06 38.66
CA GLN A 378 3.41 16.20 38.54
C GLN A 378 2.59 16.45 39.81
N SER A 379 2.48 15.47 40.70
CA SER A 379 1.74 15.65 41.96
C SER A 379 2.45 16.62 42.91
N THR A 380 1.68 17.48 43.58
CA THR A 380 2.18 18.38 44.64
C THR A 380 2.22 17.74 46.02
N LEU A 381 1.83 16.47 46.14
CA LEU A 381 1.73 15.78 47.41
C LEU A 381 3.11 15.60 48.06
N GLU A 382 3.24 16.09 49.28
CA GLU A 382 4.44 16.03 50.12
C GLU A 382 4.30 14.95 51.20
N ILE A 383 3.10 14.76 51.75
CA ILE A 383 2.81 13.77 52.80
C ILE A 383 1.62 12.90 52.39
N LEU A 384 1.83 11.58 52.42
CA LEU A 384 0.77 10.58 52.27
C LEU A 384 0.75 9.65 53.48
N SER A 385 -0.38 9.58 54.18
CA SER A 385 -0.56 8.66 55.30
C SER A 385 -1.62 7.62 55.02
N LEU A 386 -1.20 6.35 55.01
CA LEU A 386 -2.01 5.13 54.84
C LEU A 386 -1.91 4.22 56.07
N THR A 387 -1.51 4.78 57.20
CA THR A 387 -1.47 4.15 58.52
C THR A 387 -2.71 3.28 58.79
N GLY A 388 -2.58 2.10 59.38
CA GLY A 388 -3.75 1.35 59.87
C GLY A 388 -4.68 0.80 58.78
N ASN A 389 -4.21 0.62 57.55
CA ASN A 389 -4.97 0.01 56.46
C ASN A 389 -4.66 -1.50 56.35
N ARG A 390 -5.01 -2.13 55.23
CA ARG A 390 -4.84 -3.58 54.98
C ARG A 390 -3.78 -3.87 53.93
N LEU A 391 -2.77 -3.01 53.80
CA LEU A 391 -1.69 -3.18 52.82
C LEU A 391 -0.81 -4.39 53.19
N ASP A 392 -0.54 -5.25 52.21
CA ASP A 392 0.36 -6.40 52.31
C ASP A 392 1.59 -6.23 51.39
N ASP A 393 2.52 -7.18 51.40
CA ASP A 393 3.79 -7.08 50.67
C ASP A 393 3.63 -6.93 49.14
N LYS A 394 2.45 -7.17 48.57
CA LYS A 394 2.21 -7.02 47.13
C LYS A 394 2.33 -5.57 46.67
N CYS A 395 2.14 -4.59 47.55
CA CYS A 395 2.23 -3.17 47.18
C CYS A 395 3.68 -2.64 47.13
N ILE A 396 4.66 -3.39 47.63
CA ILE A 396 6.05 -2.90 47.81
C ILE A 396 6.68 -2.49 46.49
N ASN A 397 6.51 -3.29 45.43
CA ASN A 397 7.04 -2.96 44.10
C ASN A 397 6.44 -1.66 43.54
N ALA A 398 5.15 -1.41 43.81
CA ALA A 398 4.47 -0.20 43.37
C ALA A 398 4.99 1.03 44.16
N ILE A 399 5.16 0.88 45.48
CA ILE A 399 5.76 1.92 46.33
C ILE A 399 7.19 2.23 45.87
N GLU A 400 8.01 1.21 45.61
CA GLU A 400 9.38 1.38 45.11
C GLU A 400 9.42 2.19 43.82
N LYS A 401 8.60 1.81 42.83
CA LYS A 401 8.50 2.52 41.55
C LYS A 401 8.03 3.97 41.74
N MET A 402 7.03 4.19 42.59
CA MET A 402 6.53 5.53 42.91
C MET A 402 7.62 6.39 43.55
N LEU A 403 8.34 5.88 44.56
CA LEU A 403 9.38 6.64 45.27
C LEU A 403 10.57 6.99 44.37
N ASN A 404 10.93 6.11 43.43
CA ASN A 404 11.99 6.35 42.44
C ASN A 404 11.61 7.46 41.45
N ASN A 405 10.33 7.56 41.08
CA ASN A 405 9.85 8.52 40.10
C ASN A 405 9.42 9.84 40.69
N ASN A 406 8.86 9.85 41.91
CA ASN A 406 8.28 11.04 42.53
C ASN A 406 9.34 11.81 43.33
N LYS A 407 9.60 13.06 42.97
CA LYS A 407 10.57 13.92 43.70
C LYS A 407 9.95 14.80 44.78
N LYS A 408 8.63 14.91 44.84
CA LYS A 408 7.89 15.83 45.72
C LYS A 408 7.47 15.19 47.03
N LEU A 409 7.14 13.90 47.04
CA LEU A 409 6.76 13.17 48.24
C LEU A 409 7.95 13.08 49.21
N GLN A 410 7.77 13.67 50.39
CA GLN A 410 8.74 13.77 51.47
C GLN A 410 8.45 12.77 52.59
N GLN A 411 7.18 12.39 52.80
CA GLN A 411 6.79 11.47 53.85
C GLN A 411 5.74 10.46 53.37
N LEU A 412 5.94 9.19 53.74
CA LEU A 412 4.97 8.11 53.55
C LEU A 412 4.80 7.34 54.86
N ASP A 413 3.58 7.29 55.39
CA ASP A 413 3.26 6.53 56.60
C ASP A 413 2.44 5.28 56.27
N LEU A 414 2.97 4.12 56.65
CA LEU A 414 2.42 2.78 56.41
C LEU A 414 2.39 1.92 57.69
N HIS A 415 2.70 2.48 58.86
CA HIS A 415 2.61 1.73 60.11
C HIS A 415 1.20 1.15 60.33
N GLU A 416 1.11 0.09 61.14
CA GLU A 416 -0.15 -0.63 61.40
C GLU A 416 -0.85 -1.23 60.15
N ASN A 417 -0.07 -1.54 59.09
CA ASN A 417 -0.52 -2.35 57.96
C ASN A 417 -0.11 -3.83 58.11
N LYS A 418 -0.52 -4.67 57.15
CA LYS A 418 -0.26 -6.13 57.10
C LYS A 418 1.06 -6.48 56.39
N LEU A 419 2.06 -5.61 56.49
CA LEU A 419 3.38 -5.83 55.90
C LEU A 419 4.18 -6.85 56.74
N SER A 420 4.80 -7.82 56.08
CA SER A 420 5.68 -8.79 56.75
C SER A 420 6.97 -8.12 57.22
N LEU A 421 7.75 -8.82 58.06
CA LEU A 421 9.06 -8.34 58.47
C LEU A 421 10.01 -8.16 57.28
N GLU A 422 9.96 -9.07 56.30
CA GLU A 422 10.74 -8.97 55.06
C GLU A 422 10.30 -7.75 54.24
N GLY A 423 8.98 -7.57 54.10
CA GLY A 423 8.41 -6.44 53.39
C GLY A 423 8.80 -5.09 54.00
N LYS A 424 8.72 -4.98 55.33
CA LYS A 424 9.20 -3.80 56.07
C LYS A 424 10.69 -3.54 55.87
N THR A 425 11.51 -4.59 55.96
CA THR A 425 12.97 -4.47 55.74
C THR A 425 13.29 -3.93 54.35
N ARG A 426 12.59 -4.43 53.32
CA ARG A 426 12.74 -3.95 51.94
C ARG A 426 12.31 -2.49 51.78
N LEU A 427 11.19 -2.10 52.39
CA LEU A 427 10.72 -0.72 52.38
C LEU A 427 11.68 0.24 53.08
N LEU A 428 12.27 -0.13 54.23
CA LEU A 428 13.32 0.68 54.89
C LEU A 428 14.53 0.89 54.00
N TYR A 429 14.97 -0.16 53.30
CA TYR A 429 16.07 -0.04 52.34
C TYR A 429 15.74 0.97 51.24
N ILE A 430 14.55 0.87 50.63
CA ILE A 430 14.07 1.79 49.59
C ILE A 430 13.98 3.24 50.12
N GLY A 431 13.40 3.43 51.31
CA GLY A 431 13.24 4.74 51.93
C GLY A 431 14.58 5.44 52.22
N ASN A 432 15.58 4.68 52.70
CA ASN A 432 16.91 5.20 53.01
C ASN A 432 17.70 5.67 51.78
N VAL A 433 17.41 5.13 50.59
CA VAL A 433 18.03 5.59 49.34
C VAL A 433 17.65 7.04 49.01
N LYS A 434 16.47 7.49 49.46
CA LYS A 434 15.97 8.84 49.18
C LYS A 434 16.32 9.81 50.32
N LYS A 435 17.38 10.60 50.12
CA LYS A 435 17.84 11.58 51.12
C LYS A 435 16.72 12.54 51.54
N GLY A 436 16.48 12.63 52.85
CA GLY A 436 15.47 13.51 53.45
C GLY A 436 14.03 12.99 53.40
N PHE A 437 13.82 11.78 52.86
CA PHE A 437 12.51 11.12 52.87
C PHE A 437 12.24 10.44 54.22
N LYS A 438 11.01 10.59 54.73
CA LYS A 438 10.53 9.95 55.96
C LYS A 438 9.61 8.79 55.62
N LEU A 439 9.96 7.60 56.07
CA LEU A 439 9.14 6.41 55.91
C LEU A 439 8.83 5.83 57.29
N ASN A 440 7.54 5.76 57.64
CA ASN A 440 7.08 5.22 58.93
C ASN A 440 6.34 3.89 58.70
N ILE A 441 6.88 2.75 59.13
CA ILE A 441 6.35 1.39 58.81
C ILE A 441 6.33 0.43 60.02
#